data_AF-A0A7C2FKA2-F1
#
_entry.id   AF-A0A7C2FKA2-F1
#
_cell.length_a   1.000
_cell.length_b   1.000
_cell.length_c   1.000
_cell.angle_alpha   90.00
_cell.angle_beta   90.00
_cell.angle_gamma   90.00
#
_symmetry.space_group_name_H-M   'P 1'
#
loop_
_entity.id
_entity.type
_entity.pdbx_description
1 polymer ?
#
loop_
_entity_poly.entity_id
_entity_poly.type
_entity_poly.pdbx_seq_one_letter_code
_entity_poly.pdbx_strand_id
1 'polypeptide(L)'
;MGSTITEKILARAAGRKAVQPGDMVRARVDLVMAHDVTMPLSILEFRRMGATRVFDAGKVVAVSDHFAPAANVKAAEQIKAVRDFAREQGLEHYFEPGLGPSGVCHAVLPEEGLVLPGQVILGADSHTTTYGALGAFATGMGSTDIAAAMALGQTWLRVPQSLRLYYH
;
A
#
# COMPACT_ATOMS: atom_id res chain seq x y z
N MET A 1 10.46 5.33 29.40
CA MET A 1 11.24 5.26 28.15
C MET A 1 10.45 5.97 27.06
N GLY A 2 11.13 6.68 26.15
CA GLY A 2 10.44 7.36 25.04
C GLY A 2 10.04 6.36 23.95
N SER A 3 8.97 6.67 23.21
CA SER A 3 8.50 5.85 22.08
C SER A 3 9.39 5.98 20.84
N THR A 4 9.55 4.89 20.10
CA THR A 4 10.17 4.83 18.78
C THR A 4 9.32 5.56 17.73
N ILE A 5 9.90 5.80 16.55
CA ILE A 5 9.15 6.38 15.41
C ILE A 5 7.96 5.50 15.04
N THR A 6 8.16 4.18 14.95
CA THR A 6 7.11 3.20 14.63
C THR A 6 5.97 3.23 15.65
N GLU A 7 6.30 3.22 16.94
CA GLU A 7 5.28 3.30 18.00
C GLU A 7 4.47 4.60 17.92
N LYS A 8 5.12 5.75 17.65
CA LYS A 8 4.43 7.04 17.49
C LYS A 8 3.49 7.04 16.28
N ILE A 9 3.95 6.52 15.14
CA ILE A 9 3.15 6.45 13.91
C ILE A 9 1.92 5.55 14.13
N LEU A 10 2.13 4.35 14.70
CA LEU A 10 1.05 3.40 14.94
C LEU A 10 0.08 3.85 16.04
N ALA A 11 0.56 4.53 17.10
CA ALA A 11 -0.32 5.16 18.09
C ALA A 11 -1.26 6.19 17.45
N ARG A 12 -0.72 7.07 16.59
CA ARG A 12 -1.49 8.07 15.83
C ARG A 12 -2.51 7.42 14.91
N ALA A 13 -2.11 6.40 14.15
CA ALA A 13 -2.98 5.68 13.23
C ALA A 13 -4.09 4.91 13.96
N ALA A 14 -3.82 4.40 15.16
CA ALA A 14 -4.79 3.69 16.01
C ALA A 14 -5.66 4.63 16.87
N GLY A 15 -5.42 5.95 16.86
CA GLY A 15 -6.11 6.90 17.72
C GLY A 15 -5.82 6.72 19.22
N ARG A 16 -4.63 6.20 19.56
CA ARG A 16 -4.20 5.96 20.95
C ARG A 16 -3.13 6.98 21.35
N LYS A 17 -3.05 7.29 22.65
CA LYS A 17 -1.99 8.17 23.19
C LYS A 17 -0.60 7.54 23.10
N ALA A 18 -0.52 6.23 23.26
CA ALA A 18 0.70 5.44 23.16
C ALA A 18 0.34 3.98 22.80
N VAL A 19 1.32 3.25 22.29
CA VAL A 19 1.30 1.81 22.05
C VAL A 19 2.66 1.23 22.41
N GLN A 20 2.73 -0.08 22.61
CA GLN A 20 3.96 -0.80 22.93
C GLN A 20 4.13 -2.04 22.04
N PRO A 21 5.35 -2.58 21.88
CA PRO A 21 5.59 -3.75 21.05
C PRO A 21 4.77 -4.94 21.56
N GLY A 22 4.12 -5.65 20.64
CA GLY A 22 3.19 -6.74 20.95
C GLY A 22 1.73 -6.33 21.01
N ASP A 23 1.41 -5.04 21.15
CA ASP A 23 0.02 -4.56 21.08
C ASP A 23 -0.59 -4.89 19.71
N MET A 24 -1.83 -5.41 19.73
CA MET A 24 -2.68 -5.49 18.54
C MET A 24 -3.49 -4.21 18.39
N VAL A 25 -3.32 -3.52 17.27
CA VAL A 25 -3.98 -2.24 16.99
C VAL A 25 -4.71 -2.28 15.66
N ARG A 26 -5.88 -1.65 15.62
CA ARG A 26 -6.57 -1.35 14.36
C ARG A 26 -6.10 0.03 13.89
N ALA A 27 -5.28 0.06 12.85
CA ALA A 27 -4.66 1.27 12.33
C ALA A 27 -5.40 1.77 11.09
N ARG A 28 -5.67 3.08 11.02
CA ARG A 28 -6.06 3.73 9.76
C ARG A 28 -4.87 3.67 8.80
N VAL A 29 -5.17 3.39 7.54
CA VAL A 29 -4.18 3.33 6.46
C VAL A 29 -4.21 4.64 5.70
N ASP A 30 -3.04 5.24 5.49
CA ASP A 30 -2.92 6.51 4.76
C ASP A 30 -2.80 6.25 3.24
N LEU A 31 -2.21 5.12 2.84
CA LEU A 31 -2.05 4.74 1.42
C LEU A 31 -2.01 3.21 1.25
N VAL A 32 -2.67 2.70 0.21
CA VAL A 32 -2.62 1.29 -0.22
C VAL A 32 -2.07 1.24 -1.63
N MET A 33 -0.99 0.51 -1.84
CA MET A 33 -0.38 0.32 -3.17
C MET A 33 -0.53 -1.14 -3.60
N ALA A 34 -0.92 -1.37 -4.85
CA ALA A 34 -0.83 -2.69 -5.45
C ALA A 34 -0.39 -2.59 -6.92
N HIS A 35 0.21 -3.66 -7.42
CA HIS A 35 0.75 -3.69 -8.78
C HIS A 35 0.16 -4.81 -9.63
N ASP A 36 0.45 -4.79 -10.93
CA ASP A 36 -0.05 -5.71 -11.96
C ASP A 36 0.13 -7.22 -11.69
N VAL A 37 0.95 -7.64 -10.73
CA VAL A 37 1.04 -9.06 -10.32
C VAL A 37 0.01 -9.41 -9.24
N THR A 38 -0.12 -8.58 -8.21
CA THR A 38 -0.82 -8.91 -6.96
C THR A 38 -2.14 -8.17 -6.79
N MET A 39 -2.33 -7.05 -7.48
CA MET A 39 -3.57 -6.29 -7.49
C MET A 39 -4.74 -7.10 -8.08
N PRO A 40 -4.59 -7.87 -9.18
CA PRO A 40 -5.69 -8.69 -9.70
C PRO A 40 -6.24 -9.70 -8.69
N LEU A 41 -5.36 -10.32 -7.88
CA LEU A 41 -5.77 -11.18 -6.77
C LEU A 41 -6.47 -10.38 -5.65
N SER A 42 -5.98 -9.18 -5.37
CA SER A 42 -6.60 -8.28 -4.38
C SER A 42 -7.97 -7.79 -4.83
N ILE A 43 -8.17 -7.55 -6.14
CA ILE A 43 -9.47 -7.20 -6.74
C ILE A 43 -10.45 -8.37 -6.62
N LEU A 44 -9.99 -9.59 -6.85
CA LEU A 44 -10.82 -10.78 -6.67
C LEU A 44 -11.32 -10.90 -5.23
N GLU A 45 -10.43 -10.78 -4.25
CA GLU A 45 -10.80 -10.86 -2.83
C GLU A 45 -11.67 -9.68 -2.39
N PHE A 46 -11.40 -8.48 -2.91
CA PHE A 46 -12.22 -7.28 -2.69
C PHE A 46 -13.67 -7.48 -3.15
N ARG A 47 -13.86 -8.05 -4.34
CA ARG A 47 -15.20 -8.38 -4.86
C ARG A 47 -15.83 -9.54 -4.08
N ARG A 48 -15.04 -10.56 -3.72
CA ARG A 48 -15.50 -11.74 -2.97
C ARG A 48 -16.02 -11.39 -1.58
N MET A 49 -15.43 -10.38 -0.93
CA MET A 49 -15.92 -9.89 0.36
C MET A 49 -17.14 -8.95 0.23
N GLY A 50 -17.65 -8.72 -0.98
CA GLY A 50 -18.82 -7.89 -1.24
C GLY A 50 -18.54 -6.38 -1.29
N ALA A 51 -17.27 -5.96 -1.35
CA ALA A 51 -16.94 -4.55 -1.47
C ALA A 51 -17.21 -4.06 -2.90
N THR A 52 -17.81 -2.87 -3.02
CA THR A 52 -18.20 -2.27 -4.30
C THR A 52 -17.42 -0.99 -4.62
N ARG A 53 -16.91 -0.31 -3.58
CA ARG A 53 -16.12 0.92 -3.68
C ARG A 53 -14.90 0.86 -2.78
N VAL A 54 -13.77 1.35 -3.28
CA VAL A 54 -12.59 1.60 -2.44
C VAL A 54 -12.91 2.65 -1.38
N PHE A 55 -12.21 2.62 -0.25
CA PHE A 55 -12.46 3.52 0.87
C PHE A 55 -12.20 5.00 0.52
N ASP A 56 -11.23 5.24 -0.36
CA ASP A 56 -10.79 6.56 -0.80
C ASP A 56 -9.99 6.41 -2.11
N ALA A 57 -10.47 7.01 -3.21
CA ALA A 57 -9.89 6.85 -4.53
C ALA A 57 -8.54 7.56 -4.71
N GLY A 58 -8.23 8.54 -3.86
CA GLY A 58 -6.92 9.20 -3.79
C GLY A 58 -5.90 8.44 -2.95
N LYS A 59 -6.30 7.36 -2.26
CA LYS A 59 -5.42 6.59 -1.37
C LYS A 59 -5.19 5.15 -1.78
N VAL A 60 -5.83 4.70 -2.85
CA VAL A 60 -5.55 3.41 -3.48
C VAL A 60 -4.79 3.67 -4.77
N VAL A 61 -3.54 3.22 -4.80
CA VAL A 61 -2.59 3.46 -5.89
C VAL A 61 -2.37 2.16 -6.65
N ALA A 62 -2.49 2.23 -7.97
CA ALA A 62 -2.28 1.12 -8.87
C ALA A 62 -1.05 1.38 -9.76
N VAL A 63 -0.13 0.41 -9.84
CA VAL A 63 1.09 0.52 -10.66
C VAL A 63 1.20 -0.68 -11.60
N SER A 64 1.51 -0.46 -12.87
CA SER A 64 1.85 -1.53 -13.83
C SER A 64 3.32 -1.43 -14.21
N ASP A 65 4.18 -2.13 -13.46
CA ASP A 65 5.64 -2.07 -13.58
C ASP A 65 6.32 -3.43 -13.74
N HIS A 66 5.69 -4.54 -13.32
CA HIS A 66 6.34 -5.85 -13.40
C HIS A 66 6.11 -6.52 -14.76
N PHE A 67 4.93 -6.31 -15.34
CA PHE A 67 4.54 -6.92 -16.61
C PHE A 67 4.50 -5.92 -17.74
N ALA A 68 4.73 -4.62 -17.51
CA ALA A 68 4.73 -3.61 -18.56
C ALA A 68 6.15 -3.37 -19.12
N PRO A 69 6.39 -3.49 -20.44
CA PRO A 69 5.45 -3.89 -21.49
C PRO A 69 5.14 -5.40 -21.48
N ALA A 70 3.89 -5.76 -21.81
CA ALA A 70 3.39 -7.13 -21.72
C ALA A 70 4.13 -8.10 -22.63
N ALA A 71 4.83 -9.08 -22.03
CA ALA A 71 5.56 -10.10 -22.77
C ALA A 71 4.64 -11.19 -23.38
N ASN A 72 3.41 -11.33 -22.89
CA ASN A 72 2.44 -12.32 -23.37
C ASN A 72 0.99 -11.90 -23.04
N VAL A 73 0.02 -12.65 -23.56
CA VAL A 73 -1.42 -12.36 -23.38
C VAL A 73 -1.82 -12.36 -21.90
N LYS A 74 -1.31 -13.29 -21.08
CA LYS A 74 -1.65 -13.34 -19.65
C LYS A 74 -1.17 -12.09 -18.91
N ALA A 75 0.05 -11.63 -19.19
CA ALA A 75 0.58 -10.37 -18.67
C ALA A 75 -0.29 -9.17 -19.09
N ALA A 76 -0.71 -9.13 -20.37
CA ALA A 76 -1.59 -8.09 -20.87
C ALA A 76 -2.98 -8.11 -20.18
N GLU A 77 -3.52 -9.29 -19.90
CA GLU A 77 -4.78 -9.45 -19.16
C GLU A 77 -4.68 -8.94 -17.71
N GLN A 78 -3.57 -9.17 -17.02
CA GLN A 78 -3.37 -8.66 -15.66
C GLN A 78 -3.29 -7.12 -15.64
N ILE A 79 -2.49 -6.52 -16.53
CA ILE A 79 -2.41 -5.06 -16.67
C ILE A 79 -3.79 -4.48 -17.00
N LYS A 80 -4.51 -5.12 -17.93
CA LYS A 80 -5.88 -4.71 -18.28
C LYS A 80 -6.82 -4.79 -17.08
N ALA A 81 -6.75 -5.84 -16.27
CA ALA A 81 -7.60 -5.99 -15.08
C ALA A 81 -7.34 -4.86 -14.06
N VAL A 82 -6.09 -4.48 -13.85
CA VAL A 82 -5.73 -3.32 -13.02
C VAL A 82 -6.27 -2.03 -13.61
N ARG A 83 -6.07 -1.81 -14.92
CA ARG A 83 -6.56 -0.62 -15.63
C ARG A 83 -8.07 -0.47 -15.53
N ASP A 84 -8.80 -1.55 -15.77
CA ASP A 84 -10.26 -1.58 -15.72
C ASP A 84 -10.74 -1.26 -14.30
N PHE A 85 -10.14 -1.86 -13.28
CA PHE A 85 -10.47 -1.57 -11.90
C PHE A 85 -10.17 -0.13 -11.51
N ALA A 86 -9.02 0.41 -11.93
CA ALA A 86 -8.68 1.81 -11.69
C ALA A 86 -9.74 2.76 -12.26
N ARG A 87 -10.22 2.49 -13.49
CA ARG A 87 -11.30 3.26 -14.13
C ARG A 87 -12.65 3.06 -13.44
N GLU A 88 -13.00 1.83 -13.09
CA GLU A 88 -14.25 1.47 -12.40
C GLU A 88 -14.37 2.20 -11.05
N GLN A 89 -13.28 2.21 -10.29
CA GLN A 89 -13.20 2.80 -8.96
C GLN A 89 -12.90 4.30 -8.98
N GLY A 90 -12.48 4.84 -10.13
CA GLY A 90 -12.10 6.24 -10.30
C GLY A 90 -10.82 6.61 -9.56
N LEU A 91 -9.85 5.70 -9.52
CA LEU A 91 -8.58 5.92 -8.82
C LEU A 91 -7.84 7.12 -9.39
N GLU A 92 -7.39 8.02 -8.51
CA GLU A 92 -6.64 9.22 -8.91
C GLU A 92 -5.20 8.88 -9.33
N HIS A 93 -4.65 7.79 -8.76
CA HIS A 93 -3.27 7.38 -8.95
C HIS A 93 -3.17 6.01 -9.62
N TYR A 94 -3.10 6.04 -10.95
CA TYR A 94 -2.83 4.87 -11.77
C TYR A 94 -1.63 5.14 -12.69
N PHE A 95 -0.58 4.34 -12.51
CA PHE A 95 0.69 4.49 -13.22
C PHE A 95 0.91 3.31 -14.16
N GLU A 96 1.04 3.59 -15.45
CA GLU A 96 1.36 2.60 -16.49
C GLU A 96 2.30 3.25 -17.53
N PRO A 97 3.35 2.56 -17.97
CA PRO A 97 4.21 3.01 -19.04
C PRO A 97 3.43 3.46 -20.28
N GLY A 98 3.64 4.70 -20.70
CA GLY A 98 2.98 5.31 -21.86
C GLY A 98 1.71 6.10 -21.55
N LEU A 99 1.22 6.14 -20.29
CA LEU A 99 0.05 6.92 -19.88
C LEU A 99 0.38 8.16 -19.03
N GLY A 100 1.66 8.41 -18.73
CA GLY A 100 2.11 9.50 -17.88
C GLY A 100 3.36 9.10 -17.07
N PRO A 101 3.53 9.66 -15.85
CA PRO A 101 4.53 9.16 -14.91
C PRO A 101 4.42 7.64 -14.73
N SER A 102 5.55 6.96 -14.72
CA SER A 102 5.62 5.51 -14.58
C SER A 102 7.02 5.10 -14.16
N GLY A 103 7.12 3.91 -13.60
CA GLY A 103 8.37 3.36 -13.08
C GLY A 103 8.08 2.26 -12.10
N VAL A 104 9.13 1.73 -11.46
CA VAL A 104 8.98 0.76 -10.38
C VAL A 104 8.13 1.36 -9.27
N CYS A 105 7.14 0.60 -8.78
CA CYS A 105 6.17 1.07 -7.78
C CYS A 105 6.84 1.77 -6.59
N HIS A 106 7.96 1.23 -6.10
CA HIS A 106 8.67 1.80 -4.95
C HIS A 106 9.46 3.08 -5.24
N ALA A 107 9.70 3.40 -6.51
CA ALA A 107 10.34 4.65 -6.93
C ALA A 107 9.28 5.71 -7.30
N VAL A 108 8.27 5.33 -8.08
CA VAL A 108 7.27 6.27 -8.59
C VAL A 108 6.41 6.88 -7.49
N LEU A 109 6.04 6.11 -6.45
CA LEU A 109 5.23 6.64 -5.35
C LEU A 109 5.94 7.78 -4.58
N PRO A 110 7.21 7.63 -4.16
CA PRO A 110 8.01 8.73 -3.62
C PRO A 110 8.19 9.91 -4.58
N GLU A 111 8.50 9.65 -5.85
CA GLU A 111 8.76 10.70 -6.86
C GLU A 111 7.52 11.59 -7.09
N GLU A 112 6.34 10.97 -7.09
CA GLU A 112 5.05 11.65 -7.24
C GLU A 112 4.53 12.24 -5.91
N GLY A 113 5.34 12.21 -4.85
CA GLY A 113 5.01 12.84 -3.56
C GLY A 113 3.91 12.14 -2.75
N LEU A 114 3.63 10.87 -3.03
CA LEU A 114 2.58 10.09 -2.36
C LEU A 114 3.04 9.51 -1.02
N VAL A 115 4.35 9.33 -0.85
CA VAL A 115 4.96 8.81 0.38
C VAL A 115 5.43 9.97 1.26
N LEU A 116 4.72 10.18 2.37
CA LEU A 116 4.97 11.29 3.29
C LEU A 116 5.37 10.80 4.69
N PRO A 117 6.22 11.55 5.41
CA PRO A 117 6.63 11.21 6.76
C PRO A 117 5.44 10.98 7.69
N GLY A 118 5.54 9.93 8.49
CA GLY A 118 4.56 9.58 9.50
C GLY A 118 3.38 8.77 8.99
N GLN A 119 3.22 8.53 7.69
CA GLN A 119 2.13 7.72 7.12
C GLN A 119 2.19 6.24 7.53
N VAL A 120 1.04 5.55 7.47
CA VAL A 120 0.93 4.08 7.44
C VAL A 120 0.60 3.67 6.01
N ILE A 121 1.54 2.98 5.35
CA ILE A 121 1.42 2.55 3.96
C ILE A 121 1.43 1.02 3.89
N LEU A 122 0.43 0.45 3.23
CA LEU A 122 0.38 -0.98 2.93
C LEU A 122 0.60 -1.19 1.45
N GLY A 123 1.33 -2.24 1.11
CA GLY A 123 1.60 -2.56 -0.28
C GLY A 123 1.45 -4.05 -0.55
N ALA A 124 0.92 -4.39 -1.71
CA ALA A 124 0.85 -5.76 -2.20
C ALA A 124 2.20 -6.26 -2.76
N ASP A 125 3.31 -5.83 -2.14
CA ASP A 125 4.70 -6.18 -2.48
C ASP A 125 5.54 -6.26 -1.20
N SER A 126 6.47 -7.22 -1.13
CA SER A 126 7.34 -7.43 0.03
C SER A 126 8.28 -6.26 0.35
N HIS A 127 8.66 -5.47 -0.66
CA HIS A 127 9.62 -4.35 -0.56
C HIS A 127 8.95 -3.00 -0.33
N THR A 128 7.65 -2.99 -0.01
CA THR A 128 6.93 -1.80 0.45
C THR A 128 7.62 -1.12 1.64
N THR A 129 8.44 -1.86 2.40
CA THR A 129 9.31 -1.33 3.45
C THR A 129 10.27 -0.23 2.98
N THR A 130 10.55 -0.14 1.68
CA THR A 130 11.35 0.93 1.05
C THR A 130 10.87 2.33 1.44
N TYR A 131 9.55 2.52 1.57
CA TYR A 131 8.96 3.81 1.96
C TYR A 131 9.33 4.26 3.38
N GLY A 132 9.83 3.35 4.22
CA GLY A 132 10.37 3.67 5.53
C GLY A 132 11.57 4.63 5.49
N ALA A 133 12.28 4.70 4.35
CA ALA A 133 13.36 5.68 4.14
C ALA A 133 12.87 7.13 4.25
N LEU A 134 11.58 7.38 3.99
CA LEU A 134 10.94 8.70 4.10
C LEU A 134 10.24 8.93 5.45
N GLY A 135 10.49 8.07 6.45
CA GLY A 135 9.91 8.21 7.79
C GLY A 135 8.45 7.76 7.89
N ALA A 136 7.94 6.98 6.93
CA ALA A 136 6.66 6.29 7.02
C ALA A 136 6.81 4.94 7.75
N PHE A 137 5.72 4.45 8.34
CA PHE A 137 5.59 3.02 8.64
C PHE A 137 5.01 2.34 7.40
N ALA A 138 5.78 1.46 6.77
CA ALA A 138 5.38 0.81 5.54
C ALA A 138 5.67 -0.69 5.57
N THR A 139 4.73 -1.50 5.08
CA THR A 139 4.89 -2.95 5.12
C THR A 139 4.14 -3.65 3.98
N GLY A 140 4.72 -4.75 3.51
CA GLY A 140 4.12 -5.62 2.52
C GLY A 140 3.06 -6.53 3.16
N MET A 141 1.93 -6.71 2.48
CA MET A 141 0.81 -7.54 2.93
C MET A 141 0.29 -8.43 1.80
N GLY A 142 -0.38 -9.53 2.16
CA GLY A 142 -1.00 -10.43 1.19
C GLY A 142 -2.26 -9.84 0.55
N SER A 143 -2.69 -10.42 -0.57
CA SER A 143 -3.83 -9.90 -1.35
C SER A 143 -5.15 -9.80 -0.56
N THR A 144 -5.41 -10.70 0.39
CA THR A 144 -6.60 -10.62 1.25
C THR A 144 -6.56 -9.41 2.19
N ASP A 145 -5.40 -9.11 2.79
CA ASP A 145 -5.24 -7.95 3.66
C ASP A 145 -5.29 -6.64 2.86
N ILE A 146 -4.70 -6.64 1.66
CA ILE A 146 -4.76 -5.49 0.74
C ILE A 146 -6.19 -5.25 0.26
N ALA A 147 -6.95 -6.30 -0.08
CA ALA A 147 -8.37 -6.20 -0.39
C ALA A 147 -9.16 -5.56 0.76
N ALA A 148 -8.95 -6.03 2.00
CA ALA A 148 -9.59 -5.47 3.18
C ALA A 148 -9.18 -4.00 3.41
N ALA A 149 -7.90 -3.65 3.20
CA ALA A 149 -7.42 -2.29 3.33
C ALA A 149 -8.01 -1.36 2.27
N MET A 150 -8.09 -1.80 1.00
CA MET A 150 -8.75 -1.07 -0.09
C MET A 150 -10.24 -0.85 0.20
N ALA A 151 -10.91 -1.81 0.85
CA ALA A 151 -12.34 -1.69 1.18
C ALA A 151 -12.61 -0.83 2.42
N LEU A 152 -11.77 -0.94 3.45
CA LEU A 152 -12.09 -0.44 4.80
C LEU A 152 -11.22 0.74 5.25
N GLY A 153 -10.14 1.06 4.55
CA GLY A 153 -9.20 2.13 4.92
C GLY A 153 -8.46 1.88 6.24
N GLN A 154 -8.41 0.63 6.68
CA GLN A 154 -7.83 0.24 7.96
C GLN A 154 -7.38 -1.22 7.93
N THR A 155 -6.45 -1.57 8.82
CA THR A 155 -5.97 -2.94 9.00
C THR A 155 -5.67 -3.22 10.46
N TRP A 156 -5.47 -4.49 10.80
CA TRP A 156 -4.92 -4.91 12.07
C TRP A 156 -3.41 -5.07 11.97
N LEU A 157 -2.67 -4.43 12.88
CA LEU A 157 -1.22 -4.54 12.99
C LEU A 157 -0.84 -4.97 14.40
N ARG A 158 0.17 -5.83 14.49
CA ARG A 158 0.92 -6.01 15.72
C ARG A 158 2.04 -4.98 15.74
N VAL A 159 2.12 -4.16 16.78
CA VAL A 159 3.21 -3.20 16.94
C VAL A 159 4.54 -3.98 17.07
N PRO A 160 5.52 -3.75 16.18
CA PRO A 160 6.75 -4.53 16.19
C PRO A 160 7.76 -4.00 17.22
N GLN A 161 8.69 -4.86 17.62
CA GLN A 161 9.93 -4.41 18.26
C GLN A 161 10.77 -3.61 17.25
N SER A 162 11.65 -2.74 17.74
CA SER A 162 12.53 -1.93 16.89
C SER A 162 14.00 -2.22 17.21
N LEU A 163 14.79 -2.48 16.17
CA LEU A 163 16.25 -2.49 16.23
C LEU A 163 16.77 -1.17 15.69
N ARG A 164 17.61 -0.46 16.46
CA ARG A 164 18.23 0.80 16.04
C ARG A 164 19.66 0.54 15.59
N LEU A 165 19.95 0.84 14.32
CA LEU A 165 21.28 0.78 13.74
C LEU A 165 21.88 2.19 13.68
N TYR A 166 23.12 2.35 14.14
CA TYR A 166 23.86 3.60 14.06
C TYR A 166 24.95 3.46 13.00
N TYR A 167 24.94 4.36 12.03
CA TYR A 167 25.98 4.49 11.02
C TYR A 167 26.86 5.69 11.42
N HIS A 168 28.17 5.48 11.47
CA HIS A 168 29.18 6.48 11.82
C HIS A 168 30.05 6.77 10.61
#